data_AF-G2GLV4-F1
#
_entry.id   AF-G2GLV4-F1
#
_cell.length_a   1.000
_cell.length_b   1.000
_cell.length_c   1.000
_cell.angle_alpha   90.00
_cell.angle_beta   90.00
_cell.angle_gamma   90.00
#
_symmetry.space_group_name_H-M   'P 1'
#
loop_
_entity.id
_entity.type
_entity.pdbx_description
1 polymer ?
#
loop_
_entity_poly.entity_id
_entity_poly.type
_entity_poly.pdbx_seq_one_letter_code
_entity_poly.pdbx_strand_id
1 'polypeptide(L)' 'MLDRIRQFTRSPQGRRAVEQLRRASADPRRRAQAQRLLGRLRGRRR' A
#
# COMPACT_ATOMS: atom_id res chain seq x y z
N MET A 1 -12.56 -5.64 17.69
CA MET A 1 -11.69 -4.86 16.77
C MET A 1 -11.76 -5.34 15.33
N LEU A 2 -11.54 -6.65 15.07
CA LEU A 2 -11.52 -7.24 13.72
C LEU A 2 -12.83 -7.05 12.93
N ASP A 3 -13.97 -7.12 13.61
CA ASP A 3 -15.28 -6.96 12.96
C ASP A 3 -15.47 -5.56 12.34
N ARG A 4 -14.97 -4.52 13.02
CA ARG A 4 -14.98 -3.13 12.54
C ARG A 4 -14.08 -2.94 11.32
N ILE A 5 -12.95 -3.64 11.25
CA ILE A 5 -12.06 -3.65 10.08
C ILE A 5 -12.74 -4.38 8.91
N ARG A 6 -13.44 -5.49 9.18
CA ARG A 6 -14.21 -6.23 8.18
C ARG A 6 -15.39 -5.44 7.64
N GLN A 7 -16.05 -4.67 8.49
CA GLN A 7 -17.13 -3.77 8.11
C GLN A 7 -16.60 -2.55 7.35
N PHE A 8 -15.44 -2.01 7.76
CA PHE A 8 -14.76 -0.93 7.04
C PHE A 8 -14.35 -1.34 5.63
N THR A 9 -13.72 -2.50 5.48
CA THR A 9 -13.34 -3.05 4.15
C THR A 9 -14.53 -3.34 3.25
N ARG A 10 -15.71 -3.63 3.82
CA ARG A 10 -16.98 -3.78 3.07
C ARG A 10 -17.68 -2.45 2.79
N SER A 11 -17.28 -1.36 3.44
CA SER A 11 -17.85 -0.03 3.23
C SER A 11 -17.38 0.59 1.92
N PRO A 12 -18.13 1.52 1.31
CA PRO A 12 -17.71 2.23 0.11
C PRO A 12 -16.39 3.01 0.30
N GLN A 13 -16.13 3.50 1.52
CA GLN A 13 -14.87 4.19 1.87
C GLN A 13 -13.70 3.22 1.90
N GLY A 14 -13.87 2.03 2.50
CA GLY A 14 -12.84 0.99 2.52
C GLY A 14 -12.58 0.39 1.14
N ARG A 15 -13.61 0.20 0.31
CA ARG A 15 -13.44 -0.21 -1.09
C ARG A 15 -12.60 0.82 -1.86
N ARG A 16 -12.90 2.12 -1.74
CA ARG A 16 -12.10 3.19 -2.35
C ARG A 16 -10.65 3.20 -1.84
N ALA A 17 -10.44 2.99 -0.54
CA ALA A 17 -9.10 2.89 0.02
C ALA A 17 -8.34 1.69 -0.56
N VAL A 18 -8.97 0.51 -0.64
CA VAL A 18 -8.39 -0.70 -1.23
C VAL A 18 -8.15 -0.52 -2.73
N GLU A 19 -9.04 0.12 -3.48
CA GLU A 19 -8.84 0.39 -4.91
C GLU A 19 -7.70 1.38 -5.16
N GLN A 20 -7.60 2.44 -4.37
CA GLN A 20 -6.45 3.36 -4.44
C GLN A 20 -5.15 2.64 -4.11
N LEU A 21 -5.15 1.81 -3.07
CA LEU A 21 -3.99 0.99 -2.72
C LEU A 21 -3.64 0.03 -3.85
N ARG A 22 -4.65 -0.65 -4.41
CA ARG A 22 -4.49 -1.60 -5.51
C ARG A 22 -3.99 -0.92 -6.76
N ARG A 23 -4.46 0.28 -7.08
CA ARG A 23 -3.99 1.08 -8.23
C ARG A 23 -2.57 1.59 -8.00
N ALA A 24 -2.25 2.04 -6.80
CA ALA A 24 -0.88 2.42 -6.42
C ALA A 24 0.08 1.22 -6.43
N SER A 25 -0.40 0.03 -6.08
CA SER A 25 0.37 -1.22 -6.06
C SER A 25 0.48 -1.87 -7.45
N ALA A 26 -0.54 -1.72 -8.28
CA ALA A 26 -0.59 -2.20 -9.66
C ALA A 26 0.25 -1.36 -10.61
N ASP A 27 0.84 -0.26 -10.12
CA ASP A 27 1.69 0.62 -10.89
C ASP A 27 3.16 0.15 -10.78
N PRO A 28 3.69 -0.63 -11.75
CA PRO A 28 5.04 -1.20 -11.66
C PRO A 28 6.12 -0.12 -11.61
N ARG A 29 5.84 1.07 -12.16
CA ARG A 29 6.77 2.21 -12.16
C ARG A 29 7.02 2.73 -10.75
N ARG A 30 5.95 2.82 -9.92
CA ARG A 30 6.07 3.20 -8.52
C ARG A 30 6.74 2.13 -7.68
N ARG A 31 6.55 0.84 -8.02
CA ARG A 31 7.23 -0.28 -7.34
C ARG A 31 8.74 -0.20 -7.47
N ALA A 32 9.27 0.10 -8.66
CA ALA A 32 10.71 0.26 -8.88
C ALA A 32 11.29 1.48 -8.13
N GLN A 33 10.52 2.56 -8.00
CA GLN A 33 10.92 3.74 -7.25
C GLN A 33 10.92 3.48 -5.73
N ALA A 34 9.89 2.81 -5.22
CA ALA A 34 9.81 2.37 -3.83
C ALA A 34 10.93 1.38 -3.47
N GLN A 35 11.22 0.41 -4.35
CA GLN A 35 12.34 -0.52 -4.17
C GLN A 35 13.70 0.19 -4.11
N ARG A 36 13.92 1.21 -4.97
CA ARG A 36 15.14 2.02 -4.93
C ARG A 36 15.25 2.84 -3.64
N LEU A 37 14.15 3.44 -3.18
CA LEU A 37 14.09 4.18 -1.91
C LEU A 37 14.35 3.26 -0.70
N LEU A 38 13.69 2.11 -0.66
CA LEU A 38 13.89 1.08 0.37
C LEU A 38 15.32 0.53 0.35
N GLY A 39 15.89 0.32 -0.84
CA GLY A 39 17.29 -0.10 -1.01
C GLY A 39 18.27 0.92 -0.44
N ARG A 40 18.05 2.23 -0.69
CA ARG A 40 18.86 3.31 -0.11
C ARG A 40 18.73 3.36 1.42
N LEU A 41 17.52 3.23 1.94
CA LEU A 41 17.27 3.18 3.40
C LEU A 41 17.92 1.97 4.06
N ARG A 42 17.88 0.79 3.42
CA ARG A 42 18.55 -0.43 3.91
C ARG A 42 20.07 -0.33 3.82
N GLY A 43 20.61 0.23 2.74
CA GLY A 43 22.06 0.40 2.55
C GLY A 43 22.70 1.40 3.50
N ARG A 44 21.93 2.36 4.03
CA ARG A 44 22.40 3.38 4.99
C ARG A 44 22.39 2.91 6.45
N ARG A 45 21.90 1.70 6.71
CA ARG A 45 21.83 1.11 8.06
C ARG A 45 23.00 0.17 8.36
N ARG A 46 23.99 0.12 7.47
CA ARG A 46 25.18 -0.72 7.59
C ARG A 46 26.43 0.14 7.62
#